data_AF-A0A742ZLB7-F1
#
_entry.id   AF-A0A742ZLB7-F1
#
_cell.length_a   1.000
_cell.length_b   1.000
_cell.length_c   1.000
_cell.angle_alpha   90.00
_cell.angle_beta   90.00
_cell.angle_gamma   90.00
#
_symmetry.space_group_name_H-M   'P 1'
#
loop_
_entity.id
_entity.type
_entity.pdbx_description
1 polymer ?
#
loop_
_entity_poly.entity_id
_entity_poly.type
_entity_poly.pdbx_seq_one_letter_code
_entity_poly.pdbx_strand_id
1 'polypeptide(L)'
;ATSLIGGQIPGYSCKSAATPLVPYFLSTLDSLVWRTGLPEALYPEALIPGKREIGSTAGRNMWGNVYPRSGFVTQQDDYKAGAVIAQRVADIITRIGQVHVYQPLTGHRRPGYWPPDPVTENTGTKNHKWQRLAPAASQSCAVFPDTGGKVAEDGNYAWTLWQPYSCCKPRG
;
A
#
# COMPACT_ATOMS: atom_id res chain seq x y z
N ALA A 1 9.26 -25.51 14.48
CA ALA A 1 9.19 -24.13 15.01
C ALA A 1 8.63 -23.23 13.91
N THR A 2 7.34 -22.93 14.02
CA THR A 2 6.60 -22.06 13.11
C THR A 2 7.22 -20.67 13.20
N SER A 3 7.88 -20.21 12.13
CA SER A 3 8.49 -18.89 12.11
C SER A 3 7.38 -17.85 12.20
N LEU A 4 7.27 -17.26 13.39
CA LEU A 4 6.37 -16.18 13.73
C LEU A 4 6.59 -15.02 12.76
N ILE A 5 5.59 -14.80 11.90
CA ILE A 5 5.44 -13.64 11.00
C ILE A 5 6.56 -13.59 9.93
N GLY A 6 6.18 -13.71 8.65
CA GLY A 6 7.11 -13.59 7.50
C GLY A 6 7.76 -14.90 7.02
N GLY A 7 7.58 -16.02 7.71
CA GLY A 7 7.99 -17.35 7.24
C GLY A 7 6.96 -18.05 6.34
N GLN A 8 7.43 -18.95 5.48
CA GLN A 8 6.58 -19.88 4.73
C GLN A 8 6.09 -21.01 5.65
N ILE A 9 4.79 -21.32 5.62
CA ILE A 9 4.25 -22.58 6.11
C ILE A 9 4.23 -23.54 4.91
N PRO A 10 5.05 -24.61 4.89
CA PRO A 10 5.11 -25.53 3.77
C PRO A 10 3.72 -26.08 3.41
N GLY A 11 3.28 -25.86 2.17
CA GLY A 11 1.97 -26.31 1.69
C GLY A 11 0.78 -25.39 1.98
N TYR A 12 0.94 -24.34 2.81
CA TYR A 12 -0.16 -23.44 3.17
C TYR A 12 0.11 -21.97 2.84
N SER A 13 1.36 -21.54 2.78
CA SER A 13 1.70 -20.16 2.40
C SER A 13 2.95 -20.07 1.54
N CYS A 14 3.10 -18.95 0.86
CA CYS A 14 4.31 -18.62 0.11
C CYS A 14 5.31 -17.92 1.03
N LYS A 15 6.61 -18.02 0.69
CA LYS A 15 7.65 -17.22 1.33
C LYS A 15 7.34 -15.74 1.09
N SER A 16 7.23 -14.94 2.16
CA SER A 16 7.03 -13.50 2.04
C SER A 16 8.29 -12.80 1.53
N ALA A 17 8.12 -11.69 0.80
CA ALA A 17 9.21 -10.76 0.52
C ALA A 17 9.50 -9.83 1.73
N ALA A 18 8.54 -9.70 2.64
CA ALA A 18 8.68 -8.86 3.84
C ALA A 18 9.54 -9.53 4.90
N THR A 19 10.49 -8.77 5.45
CA THR A 19 11.31 -9.15 6.60
C THR A 19 10.69 -8.54 7.85
N PRO A 20 10.38 -9.34 8.88
CA PRO A 20 9.80 -8.83 10.12
C PRO A 20 10.69 -7.78 10.79
N LEU A 21 10.05 -6.79 11.43
CA LEU A 21 10.70 -5.71 12.18
C LEU A 21 11.65 -4.83 11.35
N VAL A 22 11.59 -4.91 10.03
CA VAL A 22 12.31 -4.01 9.12
C VAL A 22 11.35 -2.94 8.59
N PRO A 23 11.60 -1.65 8.86
CA PRO A 23 10.79 -0.58 8.26
C PRO A 23 11.20 -0.39 6.79
N TYR A 24 10.24 -0.47 5.88
CA TYR A 24 10.47 -0.28 4.44
C TYR A 24 10.39 1.18 4.00
N PHE A 25 9.70 2.01 4.78
CA PHE A 25 9.58 3.44 4.55
C PHE A 25 9.39 4.17 5.89
N LEU A 26 10.10 5.28 6.07
CA LEU A 26 9.95 6.19 7.21
C LEU A 26 9.95 7.61 6.67
N SER A 27 8.84 8.32 6.86
CA SER A 27 8.65 9.69 6.37
C SER A 27 9.69 10.68 6.90
N THR A 28 10.29 10.41 8.06
CA THR A 28 11.35 11.22 8.66
C THR A 28 12.67 11.12 7.89
N LEU A 29 12.96 9.98 7.27
CA LEU A 29 14.16 9.78 6.45
C LEU A 29 13.99 10.34 5.04
N ASP A 30 12.76 10.36 4.52
CA ASP A 30 12.41 10.86 3.19
C ASP A 30 11.88 12.32 3.22
N SER A 31 12.42 13.15 4.12
CA SER A 31 11.78 14.43 4.47
C SER A 31 11.55 15.40 3.30
N LEU A 32 12.44 15.46 2.31
CA LEU A 32 12.33 16.40 1.21
C LEU A 32 11.19 16.03 0.26
N VAL A 33 11.23 14.84 -0.32
CA VAL A 33 10.26 14.38 -1.32
C VAL A 33 8.91 14.11 -0.67
N TRP A 34 8.89 13.49 0.51
CA TRP A 34 7.66 13.24 1.27
C TRP A 34 6.90 14.52 1.63
N ARG A 35 7.60 15.61 1.99
CA ARG A 35 6.94 16.86 2.41
C ARG A 35 6.58 17.77 1.25
N THR A 36 7.41 17.82 0.21
CA THR A 36 7.21 18.74 -0.92
C THR A 36 6.40 18.10 -2.06
N GLY A 37 6.43 16.77 -2.18
CA GLY A 37 5.89 16.06 -3.34
C GLY A 37 6.68 16.28 -4.63
N LEU A 38 7.84 16.94 -4.59
CA LEU A 38 8.70 17.16 -5.75
C LEU A 38 9.77 16.07 -5.86
N PRO A 39 10.09 15.59 -7.08
CA PRO A 39 9.63 16.10 -8.38
C PRO A 39 8.28 15.55 -8.87
N GLU A 40 7.65 14.65 -8.11
CA GLU A 40 6.48 13.89 -8.57
C GLU A 40 5.25 14.74 -8.91
N ALA A 41 5.14 15.94 -8.35
CA ALA A 41 4.07 16.87 -8.69
C ALA A 41 4.10 17.31 -10.17
N LEU A 42 5.23 17.10 -10.85
CA LEU A 42 5.40 17.37 -12.27
C LEU A 42 5.10 16.14 -13.15
N TYR A 43 4.79 14.98 -12.55
CA TYR A 43 4.51 13.77 -13.31
C TYR A 43 3.12 13.83 -13.95
N PRO A 44 2.91 13.20 -15.12
CA PRO A 44 1.60 13.15 -15.78
C PRO A 44 0.49 12.60 -14.87
N GLU A 45 0.82 11.67 -13.97
CA GLU A 45 -0.06 11.08 -12.98
C GLU A 45 -0.59 12.10 -11.95
N ALA A 46 0.17 13.17 -11.67
CA ALA A 46 -0.25 14.25 -10.77
C ALA A 46 -1.07 15.33 -11.49
N LEU A 47 -0.85 15.49 -12.80
CA LEU A 47 -1.37 16.62 -13.59
C LEU A 47 -2.63 16.29 -14.39
N ILE A 48 -2.84 15.01 -14.74
CA ILE A 48 -3.97 14.58 -15.57
C ILE A 48 -5.07 14.03 -14.66
N PRO A 49 -6.24 14.68 -14.57
CA PRO A 49 -7.37 14.16 -13.81
C PRO A 49 -7.79 12.76 -14.26
N GLY A 50 -8.21 11.92 -13.32
CA GLY A 50 -8.59 10.52 -13.58
C GLY A 50 -7.41 9.55 -13.69
N LYS A 51 -6.16 10.02 -13.66
CA LYS A 51 -4.98 9.16 -13.56
C LYS A 51 -4.58 8.97 -12.11
N ARG A 52 -4.29 7.72 -11.76
CA ARG A 52 -3.76 7.33 -10.44
C ARG A 52 -4.54 7.93 -9.27
N GLU A 53 -5.85 7.72 -9.30
CA GLU A 53 -6.80 8.19 -8.28
C GLU A 53 -7.32 7.01 -7.46
N ILE A 54 -7.52 7.20 -6.16
CA ILE A 54 -8.22 6.23 -5.32
C ILE A 54 -9.71 6.57 -5.39
N GLY A 55 -10.47 5.68 -6.02
CA GLY A 55 -11.85 5.94 -6.42
C GLY A 55 -11.94 6.71 -7.72
N SER A 56 -13.09 7.34 -7.96
CA SER A 56 -13.32 8.13 -9.16
C SER A 56 -14.37 9.21 -8.91
N THR A 57 -14.20 10.35 -9.59
CA THR A 57 -15.20 11.43 -9.58
C THR A 57 -16.52 10.97 -10.23
N ALA A 58 -16.45 10.25 -11.35
CA ALA A 58 -17.63 9.71 -12.02
C ALA A 58 -18.42 8.70 -11.16
N GLY A 59 -17.72 7.88 -10.37
CA GLY A 59 -18.30 6.93 -9.42
C GLY A 59 -18.73 7.55 -8.09
N ARG A 60 -18.61 8.87 -7.91
CA ARG A 60 -18.93 9.61 -6.68
C ARG A 60 -18.27 9.04 -5.41
N ASN A 61 -17.11 8.42 -5.56
CA ASN A 61 -16.37 7.76 -4.49
C ASN A 61 -14.89 8.19 -4.45
N MET A 62 -14.61 9.43 -4.90
CA MET A 62 -13.27 9.97 -4.96
C MET A 62 -12.69 10.19 -3.56
N TRP A 63 -11.53 9.59 -3.27
CA TRP A 63 -10.83 9.71 -1.99
C TRP A 63 -9.62 10.62 -2.08
N GLY A 64 -8.89 10.57 -3.19
CA GLY A 64 -7.70 11.39 -3.40
C GLY A 64 -6.79 10.83 -4.48
N ASN A 65 -5.76 11.60 -4.81
CA ASN A 65 -4.78 11.24 -5.85
C ASN A 65 -3.60 10.49 -5.21
N VAL A 66 -3.06 9.49 -5.89
CA VAL A 66 -1.83 8.81 -5.47
C VAL A 66 -0.63 9.74 -5.69
N TYR A 67 -0.58 10.49 -6.79
CA TYR A 67 0.52 11.42 -7.09
C TYR A 67 0.15 12.88 -6.77
N PRO A 68 1.13 13.70 -6.33
CA PRO A 68 2.45 13.28 -5.85
C PRO A 68 2.34 12.43 -4.58
N ARG A 69 3.25 11.47 -4.37
CA ARG A 69 3.23 10.57 -3.21
C ARG A 69 3.86 11.26 -2.00
N SER A 70 3.24 12.35 -1.59
CA SER A 70 3.60 13.14 -0.41
C SER A 70 2.78 12.73 0.81
N GLY A 71 3.19 13.23 1.98
CA GLY A 71 2.48 13.06 3.24
C GLY A 71 1.26 13.95 3.42
N PHE A 72 0.92 14.78 2.43
CA PHE A 72 -0.18 15.73 2.50
C PHE A 72 -1.26 15.40 1.48
N VAL A 73 -2.51 15.43 1.93
CA VAL A 73 -3.70 15.26 1.08
C VAL A 73 -4.79 16.18 1.58
N THR A 74 -5.44 16.89 0.67
CA THR A 74 -6.59 17.72 0.98
C THR A 74 -7.84 16.85 0.97
N GLN A 75 -8.30 16.45 2.15
CA GLN A 75 -9.48 15.61 2.32
C GLN A 75 -10.20 16.02 3.62
N GLN A 76 -11.53 16.09 3.58
CA GLN A 76 -12.35 16.50 4.74
C GLN A 76 -12.51 15.39 5.77
N ASP A 77 -12.36 14.14 5.32
CA ASP A 77 -12.48 12.94 6.14
C ASP A 77 -11.10 12.36 6.43
N ASP A 78 -10.66 12.45 7.69
CA ASP A 78 -9.33 12.01 8.12
C ASP A 78 -9.07 10.52 7.87
N TYR A 79 -10.11 9.67 7.90
CA TYR A 79 -9.96 8.24 7.59
C TYR A 79 -9.61 8.05 6.12
N LYS A 80 -10.25 8.79 5.21
CA LYS A 80 -9.90 8.78 3.78
C LYS A 80 -8.50 9.36 3.56
N ALA A 81 -8.15 10.43 4.28
CA ALA A 81 -6.82 11.03 4.21
C ALA A 81 -5.73 10.00 4.58
N GLY A 82 -5.85 9.37 5.75
CA GLY A 82 -4.91 8.34 6.22
C GLY A 82 -4.82 7.14 5.27
N ALA A 83 -5.95 6.71 4.69
CA ALA A 83 -5.97 5.62 3.72
C ALA A 83 -5.25 5.97 2.41
N VAL A 84 -5.40 7.20 1.91
CA VAL A 84 -4.65 7.69 0.74
C VAL A 84 -3.15 7.70 1.04
N ILE A 85 -2.74 8.17 2.22
CA ILE A 85 -1.33 8.16 2.64
C ILE A 85 -0.79 6.73 2.73
N ALA A 86 -1.55 5.78 3.31
CA ALA A 86 -1.17 4.38 3.36
C ALA A 86 -0.99 3.77 1.96
N GLN A 87 -1.90 4.07 1.04
CA GLN A 87 -1.81 3.63 -0.36
C GLN A 87 -0.55 4.20 -1.04
N ARG A 88 -0.23 5.48 -0.82
CA ARG A 88 0.98 6.12 -1.38
C ARG A 88 2.25 5.41 -0.92
N VAL A 89 2.38 5.15 0.38
CA VAL A 89 3.54 4.41 0.92
C VAL A 89 3.62 3.00 0.33
N ALA A 90 2.50 2.30 0.22
CA ALA A 90 2.46 0.98 -0.40
C ALA A 90 2.88 1.01 -1.88
N ASP A 91 2.44 2.03 -2.64
CA ASP A 91 2.86 2.22 -4.03
C ASP A 91 4.36 2.54 -4.17
N ILE A 92 4.96 3.28 -3.21
CA ILE A 92 6.41 3.53 -3.16
C ILE A 92 7.16 2.21 -2.92
N ILE A 93 6.88 1.53 -1.82
CA ILE A 93 7.71 0.39 -1.37
C ILE A 93 7.57 -0.82 -2.29
N THR A 94 6.44 -0.99 -2.97
CA THR A 94 6.22 -2.14 -3.88
C THR A 94 6.76 -1.89 -5.30
N ARG A 95 7.49 -0.79 -5.53
CA ARG A 95 8.15 -0.46 -6.80
C ARG A 95 9.64 -0.25 -6.60
N ILE A 96 10.40 -0.37 -7.69
CA ILE A 96 11.84 -0.09 -7.72
C ILE A 96 12.11 1.25 -8.42
N GLY A 97 13.20 1.92 -8.05
CA GLY A 97 13.64 3.17 -8.69
C GLY A 97 12.73 4.38 -8.45
N GLN A 98 12.02 4.41 -7.32
CA GLN A 98 11.22 5.59 -6.95
C GLN A 98 12.13 6.70 -6.41
N VAL A 99 11.72 7.96 -6.55
CA VAL A 99 12.49 9.15 -6.12
C VAL A 99 12.42 9.40 -4.60
N HIS A 100 12.23 8.35 -3.80
CA HIS A 100 12.10 8.41 -2.34
C HIS A 100 13.29 7.74 -1.65
N VAL A 101 13.49 8.03 -0.37
CA VAL A 101 14.38 7.26 0.51
C VAL A 101 13.58 6.10 1.13
N TYR A 102 13.77 4.90 0.60
CA TYR A 102 13.00 3.72 1.00
C TYR A 102 13.78 2.42 0.74
N GLN A 103 13.29 1.32 1.32
CA GLN A 103 13.72 -0.02 0.96
C GLN A 103 12.65 -0.70 0.09
N PRO A 104 12.98 -1.25 -1.09
CA PRO A 104 12.00 -1.95 -1.91
C PRO A 104 11.51 -3.25 -1.25
N LEU A 105 10.19 -3.34 -1.09
CA LEU A 105 9.45 -4.55 -0.71
C LEU A 105 9.02 -5.31 -1.97
N THR A 106 10.00 -5.77 -2.75
CA THR A 106 9.76 -6.50 -4.00
C THR A 106 10.40 -7.87 -3.95
N GLY A 107 9.64 -8.91 -4.26
CA GLY A 107 10.20 -10.26 -4.42
C GLY A 107 10.83 -10.44 -5.81
N HIS A 108 11.77 -11.38 -5.92
CA HIS A 108 12.36 -11.78 -7.20
C HIS A 108 11.63 -13.02 -7.74
N ARG A 109 11.05 -12.91 -8.94
CA ARG A 109 10.38 -14.02 -9.61
C ARG A 109 11.40 -15.12 -9.94
N ARG A 110 11.03 -16.38 -9.66
CA ARG A 110 11.83 -17.56 -9.98
C ARG A 110 10.90 -18.76 -10.22
N PRO A 111 11.37 -19.85 -10.83
CA PRO A 111 10.54 -21.04 -11.01
C PRO A 111 9.89 -21.47 -9.68
N GLY A 112 8.57 -21.59 -9.69
CA GLY A 112 7.76 -21.94 -8.53
C GLY A 112 7.49 -20.82 -7.51
N TYR A 113 7.90 -19.58 -7.79
CA TYR A 113 7.63 -18.43 -6.95
C TYR A 113 7.36 -17.16 -7.77
N TRP A 114 6.14 -16.66 -7.64
CA TRP A 114 5.63 -15.47 -8.30
C TRP A 114 5.23 -14.44 -7.22
N PRO A 115 6.10 -13.45 -6.95
CA PRO A 115 5.77 -12.37 -6.04
C PRO A 115 4.60 -11.53 -6.57
N PRO A 116 3.89 -10.82 -5.70
CA PRO A 116 2.79 -9.96 -6.12
C PRO A 116 3.29 -8.80 -6.99
N ASP A 117 2.43 -8.34 -7.88
CA ASP A 117 2.66 -7.11 -8.63
C ASP A 117 2.65 -5.88 -7.72
N PRO A 118 3.26 -4.75 -8.15
CA PRO A 118 3.20 -3.50 -7.42
C PRO A 118 1.78 -3.07 -7.09
N VAL A 119 1.62 -2.45 -5.92
CA VAL A 119 0.32 -1.98 -5.45
C VAL A 119 -0.27 -0.99 -6.46
N THR A 120 -1.50 -1.25 -6.88
CA THR A 120 -2.24 -0.40 -7.83
C THR A 120 -3.70 -0.30 -7.38
N GLU A 121 -4.15 0.93 -7.18
CA GLU A 121 -5.50 1.33 -6.80
C GLU A 121 -6.55 0.95 -7.86
N ASN A 122 -7.83 0.92 -7.45
CA ASN A 122 -8.99 0.62 -8.31
C ASN A 122 -8.98 -0.72 -9.06
N THR A 123 -8.19 -1.69 -8.59
CA THR A 123 -8.11 -3.05 -9.17
C THR A 123 -9.07 -4.06 -8.51
N GLY A 124 -9.92 -3.58 -7.61
CA GLY A 124 -10.75 -4.43 -6.75
C GLY A 124 -9.88 -5.31 -5.85
N THR A 125 -10.24 -6.58 -5.69
CA THR A 125 -9.55 -7.52 -4.80
C THR A 125 -8.37 -8.27 -5.44
N LYS A 126 -8.02 -7.93 -6.69
CA LYS A 126 -7.04 -8.69 -7.49
C LYS A 126 -5.60 -8.38 -7.12
N ASN A 127 -5.28 -7.13 -6.79
CA ASN A 127 -3.89 -6.69 -6.56
C ASN A 127 -3.52 -6.69 -5.07
N HIS A 128 -4.39 -6.16 -4.22
CA HIS A 128 -4.16 -6.10 -2.78
C HIS A 128 -5.48 -5.91 -2.02
N LYS A 129 -5.42 -6.06 -0.69
CA LYS A 129 -6.49 -5.73 0.24
C LYS A 129 -5.91 -5.05 1.48
N TRP A 130 -6.76 -4.33 2.19
CA TRP A 130 -6.44 -3.63 3.43
C TRP A 130 -7.27 -4.19 4.57
N GLN A 131 -6.63 -4.43 5.71
CA GLN A 131 -7.32 -4.74 6.96
C GLN A 131 -7.10 -3.59 7.94
N ARG A 132 -8.18 -3.04 8.48
CA ARG A 132 -8.11 -1.94 9.45
C ARG A 132 -7.64 -2.47 10.80
N LEU A 133 -6.70 -1.76 11.42
CA LEU A 133 -6.17 -2.07 12.76
C LEU A 133 -6.52 -0.97 13.78
N ALA A 134 -6.37 0.30 13.40
CA ALA A 134 -6.70 1.45 14.23
C ALA A 134 -7.61 2.42 13.45
N PRO A 135 -8.57 3.12 14.12
CA PRO A 135 -8.82 3.11 15.56
C PRO A 135 -9.62 1.90 16.07
N ALA A 136 -10.21 1.11 15.18
CA ALA A 136 -10.90 -0.13 15.51
C ALA A 136 -10.50 -1.25 14.56
N ALA A 137 -10.04 -2.37 15.14
CA ALA A 137 -9.62 -3.53 14.37
C ALA A 137 -10.82 -4.19 13.67
N SER A 138 -10.67 -4.47 12.37
CA SER A 138 -11.64 -5.21 11.58
C SER A 138 -11.22 -6.68 11.44
N GLN A 139 -12.20 -7.59 11.49
CA GLN A 139 -12.01 -9.01 11.17
C GLN A 139 -12.14 -9.30 9.66
N SER A 140 -12.48 -8.30 8.85
CA SER A 140 -12.60 -8.42 7.41
C SER A 140 -11.61 -7.50 6.70
N CYS A 141 -11.25 -7.89 5.47
CA CYS A 141 -10.45 -7.08 4.57
C CYS A 141 -11.36 -6.28 3.62
N ALA A 142 -10.91 -5.09 3.25
CA ALA A 142 -11.55 -4.20 2.29
C ALA A 142 -10.56 -3.75 1.21
N VAL A 143 -11.04 -3.02 0.21
CA VAL A 143 -10.23 -2.37 -0.81
C VAL A 143 -10.66 -0.92 -0.87
N PHE A 144 -9.73 0.00 -1.06
CA PHE A 144 -10.10 1.42 -1.19
C PHE A 144 -10.63 1.71 -2.60
N PRO A 145 -11.66 2.56 -2.75
CA PRO A 145 -12.53 3.12 -1.71
C PRO A 145 -13.40 2.07 -0.98
N ASP A 146 -13.53 2.19 0.34
CA ASP A 146 -14.42 1.34 1.15
C ASP A 146 -15.48 2.13 1.94
N THR A 147 -16.30 1.43 2.73
CA THR A 147 -17.32 2.05 3.60
C THR A 147 -17.18 1.56 5.04
N GLY A 148 -17.69 2.35 5.99
CA GLY A 148 -17.68 2.00 7.42
C GLY A 148 -16.33 2.18 8.12
N GLY A 149 -15.42 2.96 7.54
CA GLY A 149 -14.24 3.46 8.26
C GLY A 149 -14.66 4.32 9.45
N LYS A 150 -13.92 4.20 10.56
CA LYS A 150 -14.11 5.06 11.74
C LYS A 150 -13.06 6.15 11.75
N VAL A 151 -13.46 7.38 12.03
CA VAL A 151 -12.56 8.51 12.24
C VAL A 151 -11.90 8.33 13.62
N ALA A 152 -10.57 8.45 13.68
CA ALA A 152 -9.82 8.34 14.92
C ALA A 152 -9.82 9.69 15.64
N GLU A 153 -10.06 9.70 16.95
CA GLU A 153 -10.07 10.95 17.73
C GLU A 153 -8.68 11.61 17.82
N ASP A 154 -7.63 10.80 17.77
CA ASP A 154 -6.22 11.22 17.80
C ASP A 154 -5.61 11.38 16.39
N GLY A 155 -6.40 11.16 15.33
CA GLY A 155 -5.94 11.20 13.94
C GLY A 155 -5.00 10.06 13.54
N ASN A 156 -4.80 9.04 14.39
CA ASN A 156 -3.89 7.94 14.11
C ASN A 156 -4.61 6.75 13.48
N TYR A 157 -4.04 6.24 12.40
CA TYR A 157 -4.60 5.11 11.66
C TYR A 157 -3.54 4.06 11.36
N ALA A 158 -3.97 2.81 11.32
CA ALA A 158 -3.11 1.69 10.98
C ALA A 158 -3.89 0.67 10.15
N TRP A 159 -3.24 0.13 9.13
CA TRP A 159 -3.76 -0.94 8.28
C TRP A 159 -2.71 -2.02 8.07
N THR A 160 -3.17 -3.26 7.90
CA THR A 160 -2.37 -4.34 7.32
C THR A 160 -2.61 -4.39 5.82
N LEU A 161 -1.54 -4.40 5.04
CA LEU A 161 -1.57 -4.63 3.60
C LEU A 161 -1.46 -6.14 3.31
N TRP A 162 -2.41 -6.66 2.54
CA TRP A 162 -2.43 -8.04 2.06
C TRP A 162 -2.24 -8.08 0.55
N GLN A 163 -1.22 -8.80 0.08
CA GLN A 163 -0.96 -9.00 -1.35
C GLN A 163 -1.02 -10.50 -1.72
N PRO A 164 -1.49 -10.86 -2.93
CA PRO A 164 -1.64 -12.24 -3.36
C PRO A 164 -0.30 -12.79 -3.86
N TYR A 165 0.36 -13.61 -3.04
CA TYR A 165 1.53 -14.37 -3.48
C TYR A 165 1.08 -15.65 -4.17
N SER A 166 1.76 -16.00 -5.27
CA SER A 166 1.57 -17.29 -5.94
C SER A 166 2.88 -18.09 -5.86
N CYS A 167 2.79 -19.35 -5.44
CA CYS A 167 3.95 -20.24 -5.38
C CYS A 167 3.51 -21.70 -5.49
N CYS A 168 4.44 -22.56 -5.89
CA CYS A 168 4.24 -24.00 -5.88
C CYS A 168 5.34 -24.70 -5.08
N LYS A 169 5.04 -25.90 -4.60
CA LYS A 169 6.05 -26.76 -3.98
C LYS A 169 7.00 -27.24 -5.10
N PRO A 170 8.32 -27.07 -4.95
CA PRO A 170 9.27 -27.65 -5.88
C PRO A 170 9.04 -29.17 -5.95
N ARG A 171 8.81 -29.69 -7.15
CA ARG A 171 8.90 -31.11 -7.45
C ARG A 171 10.17 -31.27 -8.29
N GLY A 172 11.11 -32.04 -7.78
CA GLY A 172 12.34 -32.40 -8.50
C GLY A 172 12.05 -33.20 -9.76
#